data_AF-A0A6V7Y429-F1
#
_entry.id   AF-A0A6V7Y429-F1
#
_cell.length_a   1.000
_cell.length_b   1.000
_cell.length_c   1.000
_cell.angle_alpha   90.00
_cell.angle_beta   90.00
_cell.angle_gamma   90.00
#
_symmetry.space_group_name_H-M   'P 1'
#
loop_
_entity.id
_entity.type
_entity.pdbx_description
1 polymer ?
#
loop_
_entity_poly.entity_id
_entity_poly.type
_entity_poly.pdbx_seq_one_letter_code
_entity_poly.pdbx_strand_id
1 'polypeptide(L)'
;MGDYTKLLDDLYNNPESPAAFSGIDRLWYEARKVLKHIPKKVVQHYLEGHRTYTLMRPKRIHFKRSRTVAAGFMTDVQVDLADFQLLSRHNKGNRYLLLGIDVLSKRVFGVPVKSKKTEEMIEAFKSLISQMPMKPQRIFSDKGTEFKNKHIKDFFGKEGIEKHEPTHSIVKASVAERAIRNVKQRLYRNFAQKKTLNWIDVLEKILEGINKAKSRIHGMRPIDVNFDNAQKVWKRIYGKIFSSKNNKTKPKLKKDDFVRMSVNKGVFEKGYLPNWGDEILQVDNIKETPLPIQYKVRDDKGEKFKGSFYNEELTRVRKDADTEYRIEKVVRKRKRPDGTFDVLVKFIGYPEREWIHETQLV
;
A
#
# COMPACT_ATOMS: atom_id res chain seq x y z
N MET A 1 12.15 23.79 -30.13
CA MET A 1 11.27 22.99 -29.25
C MET A 1 9.79 23.14 -29.64
N GLY A 2 9.36 24.30 -30.17
CA GLY A 2 7.98 24.53 -30.62
C GLY A 2 7.47 23.56 -31.70
N ASP A 3 8.29 23.21 -32.69
CA ASP A 3 7.87 22.29 -33.77
C ASP A 3 7.55 20.87 -33.27
N TYR A 4 8.27 20.40 -32.26
CA TYR A 4 7.99 19.09 -31.67
C TYR A 4 6.69 19.09 -30.88
N THR A 5 6.44 20.14 -30.09
CA THR A 5 5.24 20.21 -29.26
C THR A 5 3.98 20.25 -30.12
N LYS A 6 3.95 21.08 -31.16
CA LYS A 6 2.79 21.19 -32.06
C LYS A 6 2.46 19.85 -32.74
N LEU A 7 3.48 19.20 -33.32
CA LEU A 7 3.29 17.88 -33.93
C LEU A 7 2.78 16.83 -32.93
N LEU A 8 3.36 16.80 -31.73
CA LEU A 8 2.94 15.83 -30.70
C LEU A 8 1.52 16.10 -30.22
N ASP A 9 1.11 17.37 -30.15
CA ASP A 9 -0.25 17.77 -29.81
C ASP A 9 -1.26 17.32 -30.87
N ASP A 10 -0.98 17.64 -32.13
CA ASP A 10 -1.80 17.23 -33.27
C ASP A 10 -1.94 15.70 -33.34
N LEU A 11 -0.86 14.96 -33.07
CA LEU A 11 -0.89 13.49 -33.10
C LEU A 11 -1.55 12.86 -31.88
N TYR A 12 -1.46 13.46 -30.71
CA TYR A 12 -1.96 12.86 -29.46
C TYR A 12 -3.42 13.21 -29.18
N ASN A 13 -3.83 14.44 -29.49
CA ASN A 13 -5.17 14.96 -29.19
C ASN A 13 -6.17 14.77 -30.32
N ASN A 14 -5.72 14.54 -31.57
CA ASN A 14 -6.63 14.25 -32.68
C ASN A 14 -7.12 12.79 -32.62
N PRO A 15 -8.44 12.52 -32.43
CA PRO A 15 -8.98 11.16 -32.40
C PRO A 15 -8.77 10.34 -33.68
N GLU A 16 -8.56 11.00 -34.82
CA GLU A 16 -8.30 10.34 -36.11
C GLU A 16 -6.84 9.85 -36.22
N SER A 17 -5.95 10.33 -35.35
CA SER A 17 -4.55 9.93 -35.34
C SER A 17 -4.38 8.49 -34.83
N PRO A 18 -3.54 7.66 -35.47
CA PRO A 18 -3.17 6.34 -34.95
C PRO A 18 -2.45 6.36 -33.59
N ALA A 19 -2.00 7.54 -33.15
CA ALA A 19 -1.36 7.79 -31.86
C ALA A 19 -2.26 8.47 -30.82
N ALA A 20 -3.54 8.72 -31.15
CA ALA A 20 -4.50 9.37 -30.27
C ALA A 20 -4.52 8.72 -28.88
N PHE A 21 -4.31 9.52 -27.84
CA PHE A 21 -4.36 9.10 -26.43
C PHE A 21 -3.52 7.85 -26.07
N SER A 22 -2.50 7.55 -26.85
CA SER A 22 -1.75 6.29 -26.79
C SER A 22 -0.51 6.37 -25.87
N GLY A 23 0.26 5.27 -25.80
CA GLY A 23 1.51 5.22 -25.04
C GLY A 23 2.68 5.94 -25.74
N ILE A 24 3.77 6.16 -24.99
CA ILE A 24 5.02 6.76 -25.48
C ILE A 24 5.50 6.10 -26.77
N ASP A 25 5.46 4.77 -26.83
CA ASP A 25 5.98 4.00 -27.98
C ASP A 25 5.21 4.27 -29.27
N ARG A 26 3.88 4.34 -29.18
CA ARG A 26 3.01 4.56 -30.34
C ARG A 26 3.09 6.00 -30.82
N LEU A 27 3.03 6.98 -29.92
CA LEU A 27 3.21 8.38 -30.26
C LEU A 27 4.59 8.65 -30.87
N TRP A 28 5.64 8.04 -30.32
CA TRP A 28 7.00 8.16 -30.87
C TRP A 28 7.12 7.54 -32.26
N TYR A 29 6.50 6.38 -32.50
CA TYR A 29 6.49 5.73 -33.80
C TYR A 29 5.82 6.58 -34.88
N GLU A 30 4.65 7.15 -34.59
CA GLU A 30 3.93 8.02 -35.54
C GLU A 30 4.66 9.35 -35.75
N ALA A 31 5.17 9.97 -34.68
CA ALA A 31 5.95 11.21 -34.79
C ALA A 31 7.20 11.07 -35.68
N ARG A 32 7.83 9.88 -35.70
CA ARG A 32 9.00 9.60 -36.54
C ARG A 32 8.71 9.52 -38.03
N LYS A 33 7.45 9.34 -38.44
CA LYS A 33 7.07 9.38 -39.85
C LYS A 33 7.18 10.80 -40.41
N VAL A 34 6.97 11.81 -39.57
CA VAL A 34 7.09 13.23 -39.91
C VAL A 34 8.48 13.76 -39.56
N LEU A 35 8.96 13.49 -38.33
CA LEU A 35 10.26 13.94 -37.82
C LEU A 35 11.15 12.74 -37.48
N LYS A 36 11.90 12.26 -38.48
CA LYS A 36 12.69 11.01 -38.45
C LYS A 36 13.62 10.86 -37.23
N HIS A 37 14.15 11.97 -36.72
CA HIS A 37 15.14 12.02 -35.63
C HIS A 37 14.59 12.45 -34.27
N ILE A 38 13.26 12.49 -34.07
CA ILE A 38 12.70 12.87 -32.76
C ILE A 38 13.15 11.89 -31.64
N PRO A 39 13.80 12.37 -30.58
CA PRO A 39 14.19 11.51 -29.47
C PRO A 39 12.98 11.06 -28.66
N LYS A 40 12.93 9.77 -28.28
CA LYS A 40 11.86 9.23 -27.43
C LYS A 40 11.71 9.97 -26.08
N LYS A 41 12.80 10.53 -25.56
CA LYS A 41 12.79 11.38 -24.36
C LYS A 41 11.94 12.66 -24.53
N VAL A 42 11.88 13.22 -25.74
CA VAL A 42 11.05 14.40 -26.04
C VAL A 42 9.57 14.02 -25.95
N VAL A 43 9.20 12.88 -26.53
CA VAL A 43 7.83 12.35 -26.47
C VAL A 43 7.43 12.03 -25.02
N GLN A 44 8.33 11.40 -24.26
CA GLN A 44 8.09 11.17 -22.84
C GLN A 44 7.90 12.48 -22.07
N HIS A 45 8.76 13.48 -22.32
CA HIS A 45 8.68 14.79 -21.66
C HIS A 45 7.39 15.55 -22.00
N TYR A 46 6.90 15.44 -23.24
CA TYR A 46 5.60 15.97 -23.67
C TYR A 46 4.45 15.29 -22.90
N LEU A 47 4.42 13.95 -22.90
CA LEU A 47 3.37 13.19 -22.22
C LEU A 47 3.38 13.35 -20.69
N GLU A 48 4.55 13.59 -20.09
CA GLU A 48 4.66 13.94 -18.66
C GLU A 48 3.98 15.26 -18.32
N GLY A 49 3.84 16.20 -19.26
CA GLY A 49 3.04 17.43 -19.10
C GLY A 49 1.56 17.25 -19.39
N HIS A 50 1.18 16.20 -20.12
CA HIS A 50 -0.21 15.98 -20.51
C HIS A 50 -1.03 15.40 -19.34
N ARG A 51 -2.01 16.17 -18.84
CA ARG A 51 -2.86 15.78 -17.70
C ARG A 51 -3.53 14.42 -17.90
N THR A 52 -4.24 14.24 -19.02
CA THR A 52 -4.97 13.01 -19.35
C THR A 52 -4.05 11.78 -19.35
N TYR A 53 -2.87 11.89 -19.96
CA TYR A 53 -1.89 10.82 -19.98
C TYR A 53 -1.44 10.44 -18.55
N THR A 54 -1.04 11.43 -17.75
CA THR A 54 -0.52 11.18 -16.39
C THR A 54 -1.59 10.63 -15.44
N LEU A 55 -2.85 11.04 -15.58
CA LEU A 55 -3.97 10.54 -14.78
C LEU A 55 -4.41 9.11 -15.15
N MET A 56 -4.39 8.78 -16.44
CA MET A 56 -4.90 7.49 -16.94
C MET A 56 -3.82 6.42 -17.10
N ARG A 57 -2.54 6.78 -16.95
CA ARG A 57 -1.41 5.87 -17.09
C ARG A 57 -1.64 4.56 -16.31
N PRO A 58 -1.40 3.38 -16.92
CA PRO A 58 -1.55 2.11 -16.21
C PRO A 58 -0.68 2.04 -14.95
N LYS A 59 -1.29 1.61 -13.84
CA LYS A 59 -0.61 1.40 -12.55
C LYS A 59 -0.10 -0.03 -12.44
N ARG A 60 1.15 -0.20 -12.00
CA ARG A 60 1.69 -1.51 -11.65
C ARG A 60 1.27 -1.88 -10.23
N ILE A 61 0.43 -2.90 -10.08
CA ILE A 61 -0.08 -3.35 -8.77
C ILE A 61 0.90 -4.32 -8.08
N HIS A 62 1.50 -5.22 -8.87
CA HIS A 62 2.41 -6.25 -8.41
C HIS A 62 3.87 -5.81 -8.59
N PHE A 63 4.51 -5.44 -7.49
CA PHE A 63 5.92 -5.05 -7.43
C PHE A 63 6.54 -5.45 -6.09
N LYS A 64 7.88 -5.50 -6.05
CA LYS A 64 8.63 -5.84 -4.83
C LYS A 64 8.44 -4.71 -3.82
N ARG A 65 8.15 -5.05 -2.57
CA ARG A 65 8.05 -4.12 -1.44
C ARG A 65 9.09 -4.49 -0.39
N SER A 66 9.43 -3.55 0.49
CA SER A 66 10.29 -3.81 1.63
C SER A 66 9.67 -4.91 2.50
N ARG A 67 10.51 -5.81 3.00
CA ARG A 67 10.07 -6.93 3.85
C ARG A 67 9.99 -6.45 5.30
N THR A 68 9.00 -6.93 6.05
CA THR A 68 9.00 -6.80 7.50
C THR A 68 10.21 -7.55 8.09
N VAL A 69 11.12 -6.82 8.71
CA VAL A 69 12.30 -7.36 9.39
C VAL A 69 12.02 -7.37 10.89
N ALA A 70 12.03 -8.56 11.48
CA ALA A 70 11.94 -8.70 12.93
C ALA A 70 13.26 -8.29 13.59
N ALA A 71 13.19 -7.67 14.77
CA ALA A 71 14.37 -7.38 15.58
C ALA A 71 14.97 -8.68 16.17
N GLY A 72 14.13 -9.63 16.56
CA GLY A 72 14.56 -10.88 17.19
C GLY A 72 13.44 -11.90 17.30
N PHE A 73 13.67 -12.93 18.09
CA PHE A 73 12.68 -13.96 18.39
C PHE A 73 11.58 -13.37 19.27
N MET A 74 10.31 -13.55 18.86
CA MET A 74 9.13 -13.08 19.58
C MET A 74 9.08 -11.57 19.84
N THR A 75 9.93 -10.76 19.20
CA THR A 75 9.89 -9.30 19.35
C THR A 75 8.71 -8.69 18.59
N ASP A 76 8.40 -9.25 17.42
CA ASP A 76 7.48 -8.70 16.43
C ASP A 76 6.40 -9.71 16.08
N VAL A 77 5.18 -9.48 16.54
CA VAL A 77 4.02 -10.33 16.23
C VAL A 77 3.08 -9.58 15.29
N GLN A 78 2.69 -10.20 14.19
CA GLN A 78 1.59 -9.71 13.36
C GLN A 78 0.30 -10.41 13.75
N VAL A 79 -0.79 -9.64 13.86
CA VAL A 79 -2.12 -10.16 14.19
C VAL A 79 -3.12 -9.76 13.12
N ASP A 80 -4.06 -10.67 12.86
CA ASP A 80 -5.18 -10.42 11.95
C ASP A 80 -6.40 -11.28 12.35
N LEU A 81 -7.60 -10.85 11.94
CA LEU A 81 -8.86 -11.55 12.19
C LEU A 81 -9.35 -12.28 10.95
N ALA A 82 -9.43 -13.59 11.04
CA ALA A 82 -10.05 -14.41 10.01
C ALA A 82 -11.58 -14.48 10.19
N ASP A 83 -12.33 -14.19 9.14
CA ASP A 83 -13.79 -14.30 9.12
C ASP A 83 -14.25 -15.77 8.98
N PHE A 84 -15.15 -16.18 9.89
CA PHE A 84 -15.88 -17.45 9.91
C PHE A 84 -17.36 -17.25 10.32
N GLN A 85 -17.95 -16.07 10.09
CA GLN A 85 -19.27 -15.70 10.60
C GLN A 85 -20.36 -16.71 10.18
N LEU A 86 -20.31 -17.16 8.93
CA LEU A 86 -21.25 -18.13 8.35
C LEU A 86 -21.21 -19.49 9.05
N LEU A 87 -20.11 -19.84 9.72
CA LEU A 87 -19.93 -21.11 10.41
C LEU A 87 -20.30 -21.03 11.91
N SER A 88 -20.68 -19.86 12.42
CA SER A 88 -20.85 -19.62 13.86
C SER A 88 -21.81 -20.57 14.58
N ARG A 89 -22.88 -21.00 13.90
CA ARG A 89 -23.85 -21.98 14.43
C ARG A 89 -23.20 -23.32 14.79
N HIS A 90 -22.21 -23.76 14.02
CA HIS A 90 -21.47 -25.00 14.28
C HIS A 90 -20.30 -24.82 15.25
N ASN A 91 -20.04 -23.59 15.69
CA ASN A 91 -18.81 -23.19 16.39
C ASN A 91 -19.11 -22.42 17.68
N LYS A 92 -20.15 -22.83 18.42
CA LYS A 92 -20.46 -22.29 19.77
C LYS A 92 -20.59 -20.75 19.77
N GLY A 93 -21.07 -20.17 18.66
CA GLY A 93 -21.21 -18.72 18.47
C GLY A 93 -19.93 -17.97 18.09
N ASN A 94 -18.79 -18.64 17.94
CA ASN A 94 -17.56 -17.99 17.49
C ASN A 94 -17.64 -17.64 16.01
N ARG A 95 -17.35 -16.39 15.70
CA ARG A 95 -17.50 -15.81 14.37
C ARG A 95 -16.16 -15.49 13.71
N TYR A 96 -15.11 -15.34 14.50
CA TYR A 96 -13.80 -14.93 14.03
C TYR A 96 -12.70 -15.78 14.67
N LEU A 97 -11.55 -15.81 14.03
CA LEU A 97 -10.32 -16.35 14.59
C LEU A 97 -9.29 -15.22 14.65
N LEU A 98 -8.90 -14.83 15.86
CA LEU A 98 -7.76 -13.95 16.07
C LEU A 98 -6.48 -14.78 15.92
N LEU A 99 -5.72 -14.52 14.87
CA LEU A 99 -4.46 -15.21 14.60
C LEU A 99 -3.28 -14.28 14.86
N GLY A 100 -2.32 -14.73 15.66
CA GLY A 100 -1.02 -14.10 15.84
C GLY A 100 0.09 -14.93 15.18
N ILE A 101 1.07 -14.27 14.58
CA ILE A 101 2.27 -14.91 14.04
C ILE A 101 3.52 -14.13 14.41
N ASP A 102 4.50 -14.80 15.00
CA ASP A 102 5.83 -14.23 15.18
C ASP A 102 6.54 -14.08 13.83
N VAL A 103 7.04 -12.87 13.55
CA VAL A 103 7.64 -12.53 12.26
C VAL A 103 8.94 -13.29 12.03
N LEU A 104 9.73 -13.62 13.06
CA LEU A 104 10.98 -14.34 12.89
C LEU A 104 10.76 -15.85 12.75
N SER A 105 10.24 -16.49 13.79
CA SER A 105 10.07 -17.95 13.87
C SER A 105 8.97 -18.48 12.96
N LYS A 106 8.02 -17.63 12.55
CA LYS A 106 6.78 -18.02 11.86
C LYS A 106 5.86 -18.90 12.71
N ARG A 107 6.04 -18.90 14.04
CA ARG A 107 5.16 -19.61 14.97
C ARG A 107 3.81 -18.91 15.02
N VAL A 108 2.75 -19.69 14.86
CA VAL A 108 1.36 -19.21 14.84
C VAL A 108 0.65 -19.52 16.16
N PHE A 109 -0.22 -18.61 16.56
CA PHE A 109 -1.07 -18.66 17.74
C PHE A 109 -2.48 -18.28 17.32
N GLY A 110 -3.51 -18.80 17.98
CA GLY A 110 -4.88 -18.58 17.54
C GLY A 110 -5.90 -18.69 18.65
N VAL A 111 -6.85 -17.76 18.65
CA VAL A 111 -7.95 -17.71 19.64
C VAL A 111 -9.28 -17.50 18.91
N PRO A 112 -10.31 -18.32 19.17
CA PRO A 112 -11.64 -18.09 18.63
C PRO A 112 -12.31 -16.89 19.31
N VAL A 113 -13.03 -16.08 18.54
CA VAL A 113 -13.64 -14.84 19.00
C VAL A 113 -15.11 -14.77 18.57
N LYS A 114 -16.00 -14.40 19.50
CA LYS A 114 -17.45 -14.30 19.26
C LYS A 114 -17.83 -12.99 18.57
N SER A 115 -17.24 -11.86 18.94
CA SER A 115 -17.56 -10.56 18.35
C SER A 115 -16.34 -9.64 18.32
N LYS A 116 -16.44 -8.57 17.52
CA LYS A 116 -15.41 -7.51 17.46
C LYS A 116 -15.61 -6.45 18.57
N LYS A 117 -16.40 -6.75 19.61
CA LYS A 117 -16.56 -5.85 20.76
C LYS A 117 -15.23 -5.74 21.50
N THR A 118 -14.97 -4.55 22.04
CA THR A 118 -13.70 -4.19 22.65
C THR A 118 -13.30 -5.13 23.79
N GLU A 119 -14.25 -5.46 24.65
CA GLU A 119 -14.03 -6.29 25.85
C GLU A 119 -13.66 -7.72 25.46
N GLU A 120 -14.38 -8.29 24.49
CA GLU A 120 -14.09 -9.62 23.95
C GLU A 120 -12.76 -9.65 23.20
N MET A 121 -12.42 -8.59 22.47
CA MET A 121 -11.12 -8.47 21.81
C MET A 121 -9.96 -8.37 22.80
N ILE A 122 -10.11 -7.62 23.89
CA ILE A 122 -9.09 -7.54 24.96
C ILE A 122 -8.88 -8.92 25.57
N GLU A 123 -9.95 -9.65 25.89
CA GLU A 123 -9.84 -10.99 26.46
C GLU A 123 -9.20 -11.99 25.47
N ALA A 124 -9.57 -11.90 24.20
CA ALA A 124 -8.94 -12.67 23.14
C ALA A 124 -7.44 -12.36 23.02
N PHE A 125 -7.03 -11.09 23.14
CA PHE A 125 -5.62 -10.71 23.13
C PHE A 125 -4.86 -11.23 24.34
N LYS A 126 -5.43 -11.18 25.54
CA LYS A 126 -4.81 -11.78 26.73
C LYS A 126 -4.58 -13.28 26.52
N SER A 127 -5.60 -14.00 26.04
CA SER A 127 -5.50 -15.42 25.72
C SER A 127 -4.46 -15.70 24.62
N LEU A 128 -4.38 -14.84 23.61
CA LEU A 128 -3.41 -15.00 22.53
C LEU A 128 -1.97 -14.80 23.05
N ILE A 129 -1.75 -13.79 23.87
CA ILE A 129 -0.43 -13.47 24.45
C ILE A 129 0.00 -14.57 25.43
N SER A 130 -0.92 -15.15 26.21
CA SER A 130 -0.58 -16.23 27.14
C SER A 130 -0.15 -17.53 26.46
N GLN A 131 -0.56 -17.77 25.21
CA GLN A 131 -0.07 -18.90 24.40
C GLN A 131 1.38 -18.71 23.93
N MET A 132 1.91 -17.48 23.98
CA MET A 132 3.24 -17.16 23.49
C MET A 132 4.30 -17.56 24.52
N PRO A 133 5.49 -18.03 24.09
CA PRO A 133 6.56 -18.39 25.02
C PRO A 133 7.09 -17.18 25.82
N MET A 134 6.86 -15.98 25.30
CA MET A 134 7.13 -14.72 25.99
C MET A 134 6.23 -13.64 25.38
N LYS A 135 6.10 -12.55 26.13
CA LYS A 135 5.37 -11.37 25.69
C LYS A 135 6.10 -10.63 24.58
N PRO A 136 5.42 -10.24 23.49
CA PRO A 136 6.07 -9.52 22.40
C PRO A 136 6.32 -8.06 22.76
N GLN A 137 7.37 -7.48 22.16
CA GLN A 137 7.62 -6.04 22.29
C GLN A 137 6.68 -5.23 21.41
N ARG A 138 6.41 -5.72 20.20
CA ARG A 138 5.62 -5.03 19.18
C ARG A 138 4.54 -5.93 18.60
N ILE A 139 3.34 -5.37 18.48
CA ILE A 139 2.23 -5.99 17.76
C ILE A 139 1.85 -5.14 16.56
N PHE A 140 1.78 -5.77 15.38
CA PHE A 140 1.33 -5.15 14.14
C PHE A 140 -0.05 -5.67 13.78
N SER A 141 -1.01 -4.78 13.60
CA SER A 141 -2.35 -5.08 13.09
C SER A 141 -2.67 -4.16 11.92
N ASP A 142 -3.59 -4.56 11.04
CA ASP A 142 -4.10 -3.66 10.01
C ASP A 142 -5.08 -2.61 10.59
N LYS A 143 -5.54 -1.69 9.73
CA LYS A 143 -6.37 -0.53 10.09
C LYS A 143 -7.83 -0.86 10.49
N GLY A 144 -8.14 -2.12 10.77
CA GLY A 144 -9.48 -2.56 11.20
C GLY A 144 -9.97 -1.74 12.40
N THR A 145 -11.26 -1.40 12.41
CA THR A 145 -11.86 -0.64 13.52
C THR A 145 -11.77 -1.42 14.83
N GLU A 146 -11.78 -2.74 14.76
CA GLU A 146 -11.56 -3.69 15.86
C GLU A 146 -10.22 -3.51 16.60
N PHE A 147 -9.22 -2.86 15.97
CA PHE A 147 -7.90 -2.67 16.57
C PHE A 147 -7.66 -1.22 16.98
N LYS A 148 -8.51 -0.27 16.57
CA LYS A 148 -8.31 1.17 16.77
C LYS A 148 -8.88 1.74 18.06
N ASN A 149 -9.59 0.94 18.85
CA ASN A 149 -10.22 1.43 20.06
C ASN A 149 -9.17 1.94 21.07
N LYS A 150 -9.40 3.12 21.66
CA LYS A 150 -8.58 3.71 22.73
C LYS A 150 -8.31 2.69 23.83
N HIS A 151 -9.33 1.93 24.24
CA HIS A 151 -9.19 0.89 25.27
C HIS A 151 -8.20 -0.22 24.91
N ILE A 152 -8.11 -0.61 23.63
CA ILE A 152 -7.14 -1.62 23.17
C ILE A 152 -5.73 -1.03 23.17
N LYS A 153 -5.58 0.24 22.80
CA LYS A 153 -4.30 0.94 22.89
C LYS A 153 -3.84 1.07 24.35
N ASP A 154 -4.75 1.40 25.25
CA ASP A 154 -4.48 1.51 26.69
C ASP A 154 -4.11 0.14 27.28
N PHE A 155 -4.79 -0.94 26.85
CA PHE A 155 -4.42 -2.31 27.22
C PHE A 155 -2.99 -2.63 26.81
N PHE A 156 -2.63 -2.45 25.53
CA PHE A 156 -1.25 -2.72 25.09
C PHE A 156 -0.23 -1.83 25.80
N GLY A 157 -0.57 -0.56 26.09
CA GLY A 157 0.28 0.35 26.85
C GLY A 157 0.54 -0.13 28.28
N LYS A 158 -0.49 -0.62 28.99
CA LYS A 158 -0.35 -1.24 30.33
C LYS A 158 0.48 -2.51 30.28
N GLU A 159 0.32 -3.27 29.22
CA GLU A 159 1.14 -4.43 28.95
C GLU A 159 2.57 -4.03 28.50
N GLY A 160 2.91 -2.76 28.27
CA GLY A 160 4.24 -2.41 27.75
C GLY A 160 4.52 -2.98 26.34
N ILE A 161 3.46 -3.20 25.57
CA ILE A 161 3.50 -3.67 24.18
C ILE A 161 3.27 -2.47 23.27
N GLU A 162 4.19 -2.25 22.34
CA GLU A 162 4.05 -1.21 21.33
C GLU A 162 3.14 -1.68 20.18
N LYS A 163 1.97 -1.06 20.06
CA LYS A 163 1.07 -1.32 18.93
C LYS A 163 1.43 -0.46 17.72
N HIS A 164 1.76 -1.11 16.61
CA HIS A 164 2.06 -0.47 15.33
C HIS A 164 0.95 -0.69 14.31
N GLU A 165 0.54 0.39 13.65
CA GLU A 165 -0.40 0.35 12.54
C GLU A 165 0.27 0.75 11.20
N PRO A 166 -0.23 0.25 10.06
CA PRO A 166 0.13 0.81 8.76
C PRO A 166 -0.30 2.26 8.68
N THR A 167 0.64 3.17 8.45
CA THR A 167 0.32 4.58 8.22
C THR A 167 -0.22 4.75 6.79
N HIS A 168 0.43 4.14 5.78
CA HIS A 168 0.06 4.32 4.36
C HIS A 168 0.20 3.08 3.45
N SER A 169 0.86 2.01 3.89
CA SER A 169 0.96 0.78 3.09
C SER A 169 -0.23 -0.13 3.37
N ILE A 170 -0.93 -0.56 2.33
CA ILE A 170 -2.04 -1.55 2.38
C ILE A 170 -1.61 -2.86 3.07
N VAL A 171 -0.31 -3.16 3.12
CA VAL A 171 0.21 -4.50 3.38
C VAL A 171 1.19 -4.48 4.57
N LYS A 172 0.73 -4.15 5.81
CA LYS A 172 1.59 -4.36 7.00
C LYS A 172 1.36 -5.70 7.68
N ALA A 173 0.15 -6.28 7.68
CA ALA A 173 -0.10 -7.59 8.28
C ALA A 173 0.05 -8.80 7.31
N SER A 174 0.75 -8.66 6.17
CA SER A 174 0.87 -9.74 5.17
C SER A 174 1.40 -11.09 5.66
N VAL A 175 2.18 -11.10 6.75
CA VAL A 175 2.64 -12.36 7.34
C VAL A 175 1.48 -13.05 8.05
N ALA A 176 0.63 -12.29 8.74
CA ALA A 176 -0.60 -12.79 9.37
C ALA A 176 -1.64 -13.22 8.32
N GLU A 177 -1.89 -12.42 7.28
CA GLU A 177 -2.80 -12.81 6.18
C GLU A 177 -2.39 -14.15 5.53
N ARG A 178 -1.08 -14.31 5.26
CA ARG A 178 -0.55 -15.57 4.71
C ARG A 178 -0.69 -16.73 5.67
N ALA A 179 -0.52 -16.49 6.98
CA ALA A 179 -0.71 -17.50 8.01
C ALA A 179 -2.19 -17.92 8.10
N ILE A 180 -3.12 -16.96 8.08
CA ILE A 180 -4.57 -17.20 8.02
C ILE A 180 -4.91 -18.07 6.81
N ARG A 181 -4.37 -17.78 5.62
CA ARG A 181 -4.60 -18.60 4.43
C ARG A 181 -4.16 -20.05 4.64
N ASN A 182 -3.00 -20.29 5.26
CA ASN A 182 -2.51 -21.64 5.54
C ASN A 182 -3.43 -22.37 6.55
N VAL A 183 -3.80 -21.69 7.64
CA VAL A 183 -4.73 -22.25 8.65
C VAL A 183 -6.08 -22.57 8.01
N LYS A 184 -6.68 -21.64 7.25
CA LYS A 184 -7.94 -21.87 6.51
C LYS A 184 -7.81 -23.06 5.57
N GLN A 185 -6.73 -23.17 4.80
CA GLN A 185 -6.56 -24.31 3.89
C GLN A 185 -6.57 -25.66 4.61
N ARG A 186 -5.95 -25.77 5.80
CA ARG A 186 -6.00 -27.00 6.61
C ARG A 186 -7.38 -27.25 7.22
N LEU A 187 -8.04 -26.19 7.71
CA LEU A 187 -9.40 -26.26 8.24
C LEU A 187 -10.40 -26.74 7.19
N TYR A 188 -10.42 -26.13 6.01
CA TYR A 188 -11.37 -26.51 4.96
C TYR A 188 -11.14 -27.92 4.41
N ARG A 189 -9.89 -28.39 4.37
CA ARG A 189 -9.60 -29.80 4.07
C ARG A 189 -10.11 -30.73 5.17
N ASN A 190 -9.96 -30.35 6.44
CA ASN A 190 -10.54 -31.10 7.55
C ASN A 190 -12.07 -31.14 7.46
N PHE A 191 -12.72 -30.02 7.12
CA PHE A 191 -14.16 -29.96 6.92
C PHE A 191 -14.64 -30.96 5.87
N ALA A 192 -13.97 -30.97 4.71
CA ALA A 192 -14.29 -31.90 3.63
C ALA A 192 -14.09 -33.36 4.05
N GLN A 193 -12.96 -33.67 4.70
CA GLN A 193 -12.62 -35.05 5.09
C GLN A 193 -13.50 -35.59 6.22
N LYS A 194 -13.81 -34.76 7.22
CA LYS A 194 -14.54 -35.16 8.44
C LYS A 194 -16.04 -34.82 8.36
N LYS A 195 -16.50 -34.25 7.25
CA LYS A 195 -17.89 -33.84 7.02
C LYS A 195 -18.43 -32.98 8.19
N THR A 196 -17.62 -32.03 8.65
CA THR A 196 -17.94 -31.14 9.77
C THR A 196 -17.61 -29.70 9.41
N LEU A 197 -18.31 -28.76 10.02
CA LEU A 197 -18.01 -27.32 9.92
C LEU A 197 -17.50 -26.75 11.25
N ASN A 198 -17.27 -27.62 12.25
CA ASN A 198 -16.69 -27.23 13.52
C ASN A 198 -15.16 -27.14 13.40
N TRP A 199 -14.64 -25.92 13.50
CA TRP A 199 -13.20 -25.66 13.49
C TRP A 199 -12.60 -25.49 14.88
N ILE A 200 -13.41 -25.17 15.89
CA ILE A 200 -12.91 -24.91 17.25
C ILE A 200 -12.22 -26.14 17.81
N ASP A 201 -12.86 -27.31 17.69
CA ASP A 201 -12.39 -28.54 18.33
C ASP A 201 -11.09 -29.08 17.69
N VAL A 202 -10.73 -28.59 16.50
CA VAL A 202 -9.53 -29.00 15.75
C VAL A 202 -8.50 -27.88 15.60
N LEU A 203 -8.83 -26.64 15.98
CA LEU A 203 -7.98 -25.47 15.77
C LEU A 203 -6.60 -25.67 16.40
N GLU A 204 -6.55 -26.04 17.68
CA GLU A 204 -5.31 -26.21 18.43
C GLU A 204 -4.41 -27.26 17.77
N LYS A 205 -4.96 -28.41 17.41
CA LYS A 205 -4.25 -29.50 16.73
C LYS A 205 -3.68 -29.05 15.37
N ILE A 206 -4.43 -28.22 14.63
CA ILE A 206 -3.97 -27.67 13.35
C ILE A 206 -2.82 -26.68 13.55
N LEU A 207 -2.94 -25.77 14.51
CA LEU A 207 -1.90 -24.79 14.83
C LEU A 207 -0.62 -25.48 15.30
N GLU A 208 -0.75 -26.47 16.18
CA GLU A 208 0.37 -27.29 16.63
C GLU A 208 1.02 -28.05 15.46
N GLY A 209 0.21 -28.66 14.59
CA GLY A 209 0.68 -29.31 13.38
C GLY A 209 1.32 -28.36 12.35
N ILE A 210 1.00 -27.06 12.37
CA ILE A 210 1.72 -26.04 11.58
C ILE A 210 3.06 -25.72 12.25
N ASN A 211 3.05 -25.52 13.57
CA ASN A 211 4.24 -25.14 14.34
C ASN A 211 5.29 -26.26 14.42
N LYS A 212 4.88 -27.52 14.34
CA LYS A 212 5.76 -28.70 14.25
C LYS A 212 6.20 -29.02 12.82
N ALA A 213 5.64 -28.38 11.79
CA ALA A 213 6.05 -28.60 10.41
C ALA A 213 7.28 -27.74 10.06
N LYS A 214 8.25 -28.33 9.34
CA LYS A 214 9.45 -27.61 8.89
C LYS A 214 9.06 -26.45 7.96
N SER A 215 9.43 -25.23 8.33
CA SER A 215 9.21 -24.03 7.53
C SER A 215 10.22 -23.96 6.38
N ARG A 216 9.75 -23.78 5.14
CA ARG A 216 10.63 -23.56 3.98
C ARG A 216 11.39 -22.23 4.05
N ILE A 217 10.90 -21.26 4.83
CA ILE A 217 11.46 -19.90 4.90
C ILE A 217 12.83 -19.90 5.58
N HIS A 218 12.95 -20.59 6.71
CA HIS A 218 14.19 -20.65 7.51
C HIS A 218 14.71 -22.07 7.73
N GLY A 219 13.98 -23.09 7.27
CA GLY A 219 14.41 -24.48 7.30
C GLY A 219 14.31 -25.16 8.67
N MET A 220 13.69 -24.55 9.67
CA MET A 220 13.45 -25.13 11.01
C MET A 220 11.94 -25.28 11.26
N ARG A 221 11.54 -26.04 12.28
CA ARG A 221 10.15 -26.03 12.75
C ARG A 221 9.94 -24.74 13.56
N PRO A 222 8.85 -23.99 13.34
CA PRO A 222 8.58 -22.77 14.12
C PRO A 222 8.63 -22.97 15.64
N ILE A 223 8.22 -24.14 16.13
CA ILE A 223 8.24 -24.47 17.55
C ILE A 223 9.65 -24.63 18.14
N ASP A 224 10.66 -24.97 17.32
CA ASP A 224 12.05 -25.15 17.77
C ASP A 224 12.85 -23.84 17.79
N VAL A 225 12.29 -22.75 17.27
CA VAL A 225 13.00 -21.46 17.23
C VAL A 225 13.00 -20.88 18.65
N ASN A 226 14.17 -20.49 19.13
CA ASN A 226 14.40 -19.93 20.46
C ASN A 226 15.55 -18.90 20.40
N PHE A 227 15.94 -18.33 21.55
CA PHE A 227 17.00 -17.32 21.59
C PHE A 227 18.35 -17.81 21.05
N ASP A 228 18.74 -19.05 21.35
CA ASP A 228 20.04 -19.62 20.95
C ASP A 228 20.19 -19.71 19.42
N ASN A 229 19.10 -20.04 18.73
CA ASN A 229 19.09 -20.21 17.28
C ASN A 229 18.48 -19.02 16.51
N ALA A 230 17.89 -18.03 17.20
CA ALA A 230 17.24 -16.87 16.62
C ALA A 230 18.15 -16.15 15.62
N GLN A 231 19.43 -15.97 15.96
CA GLN A 231 20.38 -15.26 15.10
C GLN A 231 20.67 -16.02 13.80
N LYS A 232 20.70 -17.36 13.85
CA LYS A 232 20.86 -18.21 12.66
C LYS A 232 19.63 -18.10 11.75
N VAL A 233 18.44 -18.14 12.34
CA VAL A 233 17.17 -17.92 11.62
C VAL A 233 17.15 -16.52 11.00
N TRP A 234 17.52 -15.50 11.75
CA TRP A 234 17.56 -14.11 11.30
C TRP A 234 18.50 -13.92 10.11
N LYS A 235 19.75 -14.40 10.21
CA LYS A 235 20.73 -14.36 9.11
C LYS A 235 20.23 -15.08 7.86
N ARG A 236 19.51 -16.20 8.02
CA ARG A 236 18.96 -16.93 6.88
C ARG A 236 17.82 -16.19 6.17
N ILE A 237 16.92 -15.55 6.93
CA ILE A 237 15.77 -14.83 6.36
C ILE A 237 16.20 -13.48 5.79
N TYR A 238 17.06 -12.76 6.51
CA TYR A 238 17.34 -11.35 6.28
C TYR A 238 18.78 -11.05 5.86
N GLY A 239 19.74 -11.96 6.07
CA GLY A 239 21.15 -11.72 5.79
C GLY A 239 21.40 -11.18 4.38
N LYS A 240 20.81 -11.82 3.35
CA LYS A 240 20.91 -11.36 1.96
C LYS A 240 20.36 -9.94 1.70
N ILE A 241 19.43 -9.46 2.51
CA ILE A 241 18.86 -8.11 2.38
C ILE A 241 19.92 -7.07 2.73
N PHE A 242 20.71 -7.33 3.78
CA PHE A 242 21.71 -6.40 4.30
C PHE A 242 23.11 -6.65 3.72
N SER A 243 23.40 -7.86 3.23
CA SER A 243 24.69 -8.22 2.62
C SER A 243 24.86 -7.73 1.17
N SER A 244 23.79 -7.25 0.52
CA SER A 244 23.85 -6.77 -0.86
C SER A 244 24.56 -5.41 -0.98
N LYS A 245 25.88 -5.41 -0.81
CA LYS A 245 26.74 -4.25 -1.10
C LYS A 245 26.77 -3.86 -2.60
N ASN A 246 26.24 -4.68 -3.52
CA ASN A 246 26.61 -4.58 -4.94
C ASN A 246 25.49 -4.32 -5.96
N ASN A 247 24.22 -4.14 -5.56
CA ASN A 247 23.16 -3.73 -6.51
C ASN A 247 22.53 -2.42 -6.05
N LYS A 248 23.26 -1.31 -6.14
CA LYS A 248 22.68 0.04 -6.04
C LYS A 248 21.75 0.25 -7.22
N THR A 249 20.49 -0.15 -7.09
CA THR A 249 19.45 0.30 -8.04
C THR A 249 19.47 1.82 -8.01
N LYS A 250 19.60 2.47 -9.17
CA LYS A 250 19.54 3.93 -9.22
C LYS A 250 18.10 4.40 -8.97
N PRO A 251 17.88 5.47 -8.19
CA PRO A 251 16.56 6.05 -8.05
C PRO A 251 16.07 6.54 -9.42
N LYS A 252 14.80 6.25 -9.72
CA LYS A 252 14.14 6.65 -10.98
C LYS A 252 13.64 8.09 -10.94
N LEU A 253 13.25 8.55 -9.75
CA LEU A 253 12.85 9.91 -9.45
C LEU A 253 13.98 10.62 -8.69
N LYS A 254 14.05 11.94 -8.86
CA LYS A 254 15.01 12.80 -8.18
C LYS A 254 14.29 13.67 -7.15
N LYS A 255 15.07 14.27 -6.24
CA LYS A 255 14.56 15.34 -5.39
C LYS A 255 13.99 16.44 -6.28
N ASP A 256 12.89 17.04 -5.85
CA ASP A 256 12.19 18.13 -6.52
C ASP A 256 11.45 17.75 -7.82
N ASP A 257 11.48 16.48 -8.26
CA ASP A 257 10.59 15.97 -9.31
C ASP A 257 9.12 16.11 -8.88
N PHE A 258 8.26 16.53 -9.81
CA PHE A 258 6.81 16.53 -9.60
C PHE A 258 6.21 15.17 -9.92
N VAL A 259 5.25 14.74 -9.10
CA VAL A 259 4.63 13.42 -9.18
C VAL A 259 3.15 13.45 -8.82
N ARG A 260 2.37 12.54 -9.39
CA ARG A 260 1.03 12.19 -8.89
C ARG A 260 1.11 10.90 -8.10
N MET A 261 0.33 10.83 -7.03
CA MET A 261 0.21 9.63 -6.21
C MET A 261 -0.90 8.71 -6.74
N SER A 262 -0.66 7.40 -6.68
CA SER A 262 -1.63 6.42 -7.16
C SER A 262 -2.89 6.38 -6.28
N VAL A 263 -4.06 6.22 -6.91
CA VAL A 263 -5.33 6.02 -6.20
C VAL A 263 -5.53 4.54 -5.91
N ASN A 264 -6.13 4.23 -4.76
CA ASN A 264 -6.55 2.87 -4.42
C ASN A 264 -7.98 2.68 -4.88
N LYS A 265 -8.12 2.02 -6.03
CA LYS A 265 -9.40 1.64 -6.60
C LYS A 265 -10.00 0.44 -5.87
N GLY A 266 -11.32 0.43 -5.67
CA GLY A 266 -12.04 -0.75 -5.21
C GLY A 266 -11.92 -1.93 -6.18
N VAL A 267 -12.13 -3.16 -5.69
CA VAL A 267 -11.98 -4.42 -6.48
C VAL A 267 -12.88 -4.45 -7.73
N PHE A 268 -13.96 -3.68 -7.74
CA PHE A 268 -14.94 -3.61 -8.83
C PHE A 268 -14.83 -2.35 -9.70
N GLU A 269 -13.83 -1.50 -9.46
CA GLU A 269 -13.67 -0.28 -10.25
C GLU A 269 -13.06 -0.55 -11.62
N LYS A 270 -13.62 0.11 -12.63
CA LYS A 270 -13.29 -0.13 -14.04
C LYS A 270 -11.88 0.39 -14.40
N GLY A 271 -11.19 -0.37 -15.25
CA GLY A 271 -9.78 -0.13 -15.62
C GLY A 271 -9.52 1.18 -16.39
N TYR A 272 -10.53 1.73 -17.05
CA TYR A 272 -10.42 2.98 -17.84
C TYR A 272 -10.55 4.27 -17.01
N LEU A 273 -10.92 4.17 -15.73
CA LEU A 273 -10.96 5.35 -14.86
C LEU A 273 -9.54 5.82 -14.49
N PRO A 274 -9.35 7.07 -14.03
CA PRO A 274 -8.03 7.55 -13.58
C PRO A 274 -7.40 6.65 -12.52
N ASN A 275 -6.11 6.30 -12.69
CA ASN A 275 -5.35 5.48 -11.73
C ASN A 275 -4.54 6.32 -10.74
N TRP A 276 -4.43 7.62 -10.99
CA TRP A 276 -3.60 8.59 -10.29
C TRP A 276 -4.43 9.78 -9.84
N GLY A 277 -4.05 10.40 -8.71
CA GLY A 277 -4.75 11.54 -8.15
C GLY A 277 -4.51 12.84 -8.91
N ASP A 278 -5.42 13.79 -8.74
CA ASP A 278 -5.36 15.13 -9.33
C ASP A 278 -4.31 16.04 -8.67
N GLU A 279 -3.95 15.75 -7.43
CA GLU A 279 -2.92 16.48 -6.70
C GLU A 279 -1.53 16.19 -7.29
N ILE A 280 -0.77 17.25 -7.58
CA ILE A 280 0.61 17.20 -8.03
C ILE A 280 1.50 17.50 -6.83
N LEU A 281 2.24 16.50 -6.40
CA LEU A 281 3.16 16.54 -5.27
C LEU A 281 4.60 16.69 -5.75
N GLN A 282 5.50 17.01 -4.83
CA GLN A 282 6.93 17.11 -5.09
C GLN A 282 7.71 16.08 -4.26
N VAL A 283 8.76 15.48 -4.83
CA VAL A 283 9.65 14.57 -4.10
C VAL A 283 10.52 15.36 -3.10
N ASP A 284 10.30 15.13 -1.80
CA ASP A 284 11.05 15.75 -0.69
C ASP A 284 12.37 15.02 -0.42
N ASN A 285 12.33 13.68 -0.37
CA ASN A 285 13.48 12.86 0.05
C ASN A 285 13.43 11.46 -0.59
N ILE A 286 14.60 10.90 -0.90
CA ILE A 286 14.79 9.56 -1.45
C ILE A 286 15.41 8.65 -0.38
N LYS A 287 14.69 7.60 0.01
CA LYS A 287 15.19 6.53 0.88
C LYS A 287 15.73 5.39 0.03
N GLU A 288 17.04 5.36 -0.17
CA GLU A 288 17.70 4.32 -0.95
C GLU A 288 17.81 2.98 -0.20
N THR A 289 17.76 2.99 1.13
CA THR A 289 17.87 1.79 1.96
C THR A 289 16.82 1.76 3.07
N PRO A 290 16.28 0.56 3.41
CA PRO A 290 16.47 -0.72 2.71
C PRO A 290 15.72 -0.76 1.37
N LEU A 291 16.23 -1.55 0.41
CA LEU A 291 15.57 -1.74 -0.89
C LEU A 291 14.22 -2.48 -0.75
N PRO A 292 13.24 -2.19 -1.64
CA PRO A 292 13.28 -1.25 -2.75
C PRO A 292 13.22 0.22 -2.32
N ILE A 293 13.78 1.12 -3.15
CA ILE A 293 13.81 2.57 -2.92
C ILE A 293 12.41 3.11 -2.66
N GLN A 294 12.30 3.96 -1.64
CA GLN A 294 11.08 4.67 -1.30
C GLN A 294 11.29 6.18 -1.40
N TYR A 295 10.22 6.91 -1.63
CA TYR A 295 10.21 8.37 -1.76
C TYR A 295 9.29 8.97 -0.70
N LYS A 296 9.71 10.08 -0.12
CA LYS A 296 8.84 10.99 0.62
C LYS A 296 8.41 12.11 -0.30
N VAL A 297 7.17 12.54 -0.18
CA VAL A 297 6.59 13.60 -1.01
C VAL A 297 6.01 14.69 -0.11
N ARG A 298 5.90 15.89 -0.66
CA ARG A 298 5.30 17.07 -0.05
C ARG A 298 4.35 17.74 -1.02
N ASP A 299 3.37 18.48 -0.52
CA ASP A 299 2.52 19.34 -1.35
C ASP A 299 3.27 20.61 -1.81
N ASP A 300 2.55 21.49 -2.49
CA ASP A 300 3.04 22.79 -2.95
C ASP A 300 3.33 23.79 -1.82
N LYS A 301 2.67 23.65 -0.66
CA LYS A 301 2.93 24.41 0.56
C LYS A 301 4.13 23.90 1.36
N GLY A 302 4.66 22.73 1.00
CA GLY A 302 5.76 22.08 1.69
C GLY A 302 5.35 21.18 2.86
N GLU A 303 4.04 20.96 3.07
CA GLU A 303 3.54 19.98 4.03
C GLU A 303 3.95 18.57 3.59
N LYS A 304 4.56 17.83 4.52
CA LYS A 304 5.09 16.49 4.23
C LYS A 304 4.00 15.45 4.37
N PHE A 305 3.78 14.68 3.30
CA PHE A 305 2.90 13.53 3.38
C PHE A 305 3.48 12.51 4.35
N LYS A 306 2.63 12.04 5.25
CA LYS A 306 2.97 10.94 6.15
C LYS A 306 3.25 9.68 5.30
N GLY A 307 4.26 8.90 5.72
CA GLY A 307 4.63 7.65 5.05
C GLY A 307 5.78 7.76 4.04
N SER A 308 5.89 6.75 3.20
CA SER A 308 6.90 6.65 2.13
C SER A 308 6.33 5.76 1.02
N PHE A 309 6.59 6.12 -0.23
CA PHE A 309 5.94 5.56 -1.41
C PHE A 309 6.95 4.88 -2.31
N TYR A 310 6.59 3.77 -2.94
CA TYR A 310 7.43 3.14 -3.94
C TYR A 310 7.33 3.87 -5.28
N ASN A 311 8.31 3.66 -6.17
CA ASN A 311 8.27 4.23 -7.51
C ASN A 311 6.99 3.86 -8.27
N GLU A 312 6.48 2.64 -8.10
CA GLU A 312 5.26 2.16 -8.73
C GLU A 312 3.98 2.83 -8.20
N GLU A 313 4.07 3.54 -7.07
CA GLU A 313 2.97 4.30 -6.45
C GLU A 313 3.03 5.79 -6.80
N LEU A 314 4.02 6.20 -7.60
CA LEU A 314 4.22 7.57 -8.09
C LEU A 314 4.34 7.58 -9.61
N THR A 315 3.74 8.56 -10.27
CA THR A 315 3.99 8.84 -11.69
C THR A 315 4.57 10.24 -11.83
N ARG A 316 5.68 10.36 -12.58
CA ARG A 316 6.30 11.66 -12.85
C ARG A 316 5.34 12.53 -13.66
N VAL A 317 5.33 13.81 -13.34
CA VAL A 317 4.58 14.86 -14.02
C VAL A 317 5.54 16.01 -14.31
N ARG A 318 5.37 16.67 -15.45
CA ARG A 318 5.95 17.98 -15.71
C ARG A 318 4.94 19.03 -15.26
N LYS A 319 5.35 19.91 -14.36
CA LYS A 319 4.56 21.06 -13.89
C LYS A 319 5.13 22.32 -14.54
N ASP A 320 4.28 23.06 -15.24
CA ASP A 320 4.57 24.30 -15.97
C ASP A 320 3.39 25.29 -15.82
N ALA A 321 3.48 26.46 -16.45
CA ALA A 321 2.45 27.50 -16.37
C ALA A 321 1.10 27.07 -16.99
N ASP A 322 1.16 26.15 -17.95
CA ASP A 322 0.00 25.62 -18.69
C ASP A 322 -0.60 24.37 -18.03
N THR A 323 -0.12 24.00 -16.84
CA THR A 323 -0.60 22.81 -16.14
C THR A 323 -2.05 22.99 -15.70
N GLU A 324 -2.94 22.17 -16.27
CA GLU A 324 -4.37 22.25 -15.99
C GLU A 324 -4.78 21.53 -14.69
N TYR A 325 -5.63 22.18 -13.88
CA TYR A 325 -6.22 21.63 -12.65
C TYR A 325 -7.73 21.46 -12.79
N ARG A 326 -8.26 20.29 -12.38
CA ARG A 326 -9.70 20.04 -12.44
C ARG A 326 -10.41 20.71 -11.28
N ILE A 327 -11.48 21.42 -11.58
CA ILE A 327 -12.31 22.10 -10.59
C ILE A 327 -13.30 21.09 -10.00
N GLU A 328 -13.31 20.96 -8.68
CA GLU A 328 -14.33 20.20 -7.94
C GLU A 328 -15.63 21.00 -7.86
N LYS A 329 -15.51 22.28 -7.50
CA LYS A 329 -16.66 23.20 -7.40
C LYS A 329 -16.24 24.66 -7.50
N VAL A 330 -17.11 25.46 -8.10
CA VAL A 330 -17.07 26.92 -7.98
C VAL A 330 -17.83 27.32 -6.72
N VAL A 331 -17.19 28.08 -5.84
CA VAL A 331 -17.70 28.43 -4.50
C VAL A 331 -18.30 29.83 -4.48
N ARG A 332 -17.61 30.81 -5.09
CA ARG A 332 -18.04 32.21 -5.16
C ARG A 332 -17.59 32.84 -6.46
N LYS A 333 -18.24 33.94 -6.85
CA LYS A 333 -17.87 34.80 -7.98
C LYS A 333 -17.81 36.24 -7.48
N ARG A 334 -16.81 37.02 -7.90
CA ARG A 334 -16.69 38.45 -7.61
C ARG A 334 -16.41 39.22 -8.89
N LYS A 335 -16.99 40.41 -9.02
CA LYS A 335 -16.77 41.29 -10.16
C LYS A 335 -15.51 42.12 -9.92
N ARG A 336 -14.64 42.21 -10.92
CA ARG A 336 -13.47 43.09 -10.93
C ARG A 336 -13.86 44.49 -11.39
N PRO A 337 -13.04 45.51 -11.05
CA PRO A 337 -13.28 46.89 -11.49
C PRO A 337 -13.33 47.06 -13.01
N ASP A 338 -12.63 46.20 -13.76
CA ASP A 338 -12.59 46.17 -15.22
C ASP A 338 -13.82 45.50 -15.89
N GLY A 339 -14.81 45.08 -15.09
CA GLY A 339 -16.02 44.42 -15.57
C GLY A 339 -15.91 42.91 -15.74
N THR A 340 -14.72 42.33 -15.61
CA THR A 340 -14.49 40.88 -15.64
C THR A 340 -14.81 40.23 -14.29
N PHE A 341 -14.69 38.90 -14.19
CA PHE A 341 -14.99 38.17 -12.96
C PHE A 341 -13.84 37.27 -12.51
N ASP A 342 -13.65 37.24 -11.19
CA ASP A 342 -12.90 36.16 -10.54
C ASP A 342 -13.89 35.16 -9.93
N VAL A 343 -13.48 33.89 -9.94
CA VAL A 343 -14.22 32.78 -9.34
C VAL A 343 -13.34 32.09 -8.30
N LEU A 344 -13.89 31.91 -7.10
CA LEU A 344 -13.26 31.14 -6.03
C LEU A 344 -13.58 29.68 -6.28
N VAL A 345 -12.58 28.90 -6.65
CA VAL A 345 -12.73 27.49 -6.99
C VAL A 345 -12.08 26.61 -5.93
N LYS A 346 -12.62 25.40 -5.78
CA LYS A 346 -11.94 24.31 -5.08
C LYS A 346 -11.47 23.31 -6.14
N PHE A 347 -10.18 23.03 -6.20
CA PHE A 347 -9.63 22.04 -7.12
C PHE A 347 -9.74 20.63 -6.55
N ILE A 348 -9.92 19.63 -7.41
CA ILE A 348 -9.96 18.22 -7.01
C ILE A 348 -8.59 17.85 -6.43
N GLY A 349 -8.58 17.29 -5.21
CA GLY A 349 -7.37 16.85 -4.55
C GLY A 349 -6.60 17.94 -3.80
N TYR A 350 -7.06 19.21 -3.85
CA TYR A 350 -6.45 20.30 -3.09
C TYR A 350 -7.40 20.74 -1.96
N PRO A 351 -6.89 20.93 -0.74
CA PRO A 351 -7.73 21.27 0.41
C PRO A 351 -8.28 22.70 0.34
N GLU A 352 -7.54 23.60 -0.30
CA GLU A 352 -7.77 25.04 -0.28
C GLU A 352 -8.58 25.53 -1.47
N ARG A 353 -9.09 26.74 -1.32
CA ARG A 353 -9.84 27.43 -2.38
C ARG A 353 -8.99 28.56 -2.92
N GLU A 354 -8.98 28.71 -4.23
CA GLU A 354 -8.19 29.74 -4.91
C GLU A 354 -9.07 30.60 -5.81
N TRP A 355 -8.76 31.88 -5.89
CA TRP A 355 -9.39 32.78 -6.84
C TRP A 355 -8.68 32.67 -8.18
N ILE A 356 -9.42 32.30 -9.21
CA ILE A 356 -8.94 32.29 -10.59
C ILE A 356 -9.78 33.23 -11.44
N HIS A 357 -9.21 33.70 -12.55
CA HIS A 357 -9.96 34.49 -13.51
C HIS A 357 -10.98 33.60 -14.25
N GLU A 358 -12.15 34.12 -14.58
CA GLU A 358 -13.22 33.34 -15.23
C GLU A 358 -12.78 32.67 -16.54
N THR A 359 -11.84 33.26 -17.27
CA THR A 359 -11.29 32.68 -18.52
C THR A 359 -10.43 31.43 -18.30
N GLN A 360 -10.07 31.11 -17.05
CA GLN A 360 -9.32 29.91 -16.68
C GLN A 360 -10.24 28.75 -16.28
N LEU A 361 -11.56 28.93 -16.31
CA LEU A 361 -12.52 27.84 -16.17
C LEU A 361 -12.46 26.97 -17.43
N VAL A 362 -11.89 25.77 -17.31
CA VAL A 362 -11.86 24.74 -18.36
C VAL A 362 -12.55 23.47 -17.87
#